data_AF-X0V4K3-F1
#
_entry.id   AF-X0V4K3-F1
#
_cell.length_a   1.000
_cell.length_b   1.000
_cell.length_c   1.000
_cell.angle_alpha   90.00
_cell.angle_beta   90.00
_cell.angle_gamma   90.00
#
_symmetry.space_group_name_H-M   'P 1'
#
loop_
_entity.id
_entity.type
_entity.pdbx_description
1 polymer ?
#
loop_
_entity_poly.entity_id
_entity_poly.type
_entity_poly.pdbx_seq_one_letter_code
_entity_poly.pdbx_strand_id
1 'polypeptide(L)'
;GHRLLVMNSRGQTREIYRLPSELKKAGVECHEPRPLRARPREPVIPPRSDPQQATGRLILQDVYTGRRMEGVKRGDIKKLLVLDSLPKPINYSGKMPPMSFGGTYTLERILGTVPVEPDGSAYMEVPALRSLFFVALDENNNSVKRMHSFLVVMPGETTSCVGCHEQRQMSPFSPKAGTLQALSRPPSQLSPLVGIPDVFDYPRDIQPILDKHCLTCHDYDQRAGGVILTGDHGPIFSHSYFTLTARQLFSDGRDRLQTNLPPRSVGTSA
;
A
#
# COMPACT_ATOMS: atom_id res chain seq x y z
N GLY A 1 -14.40 -0.53 33.06
CA GLY A 1 -14.81 -1.17 34.34
C GLY A 1 -14.68 -0.19 35.52
N HIS A 2 -15.28 -0.46 36.70
CA HIS A 2 -15.38 0.54 37.78
C HIS A 2 -14.20 0.58 38.79
N ARG A 3 -13.09 -0.06 38.46
CA ARG A 3 -11.94 -0.21 39.36
C ARG A 3 -10.65 0.08 38.63
N LEU A 4 -9.69 0.65 39.35
CA LEU A 4 -8.30 0.70 38.95
C LEU A 4 -7.51 -0.31 39.78
N LEU A 5 -6.73 -1.12 39.09
CA LEU A 5 -5.88 -2.14 39.68
C LEU A 5 -4.42 -1.80 39.35
N VAL A 6 -3.53 -2.04 40.30
CA VAL A 6 -2.09 -2.18 40.02
C VAL A 6 -1.77 -3.66 39.94
N MET A 7 -0.94 -4.06 38.98
CA MET A 7 -0.48 -5.44 38.81
C MET A 7 1.04 -5.48 38.96
N ASN A 8 1.55 -6.44 39.72
CA ASN A 8 2.99 -6.67 39.82
C ASN A 8 3.49 -7.65 38.74
N SER A 9 4.81 -7.86 38.67
CA SER A 9 5.44 -8.74 37.67
C SER A 9 5.07 -10.22 37.78
N ARG A 10 4.43 -10.66 38.88
CA ARG A 10 3.92 -12.02 39.07
C ARG A 10 2.43 -12.15 38.71
N GLY A 11 1.83 -11.10 38.16
CA GLY A 11 0.40 -11.06 37.83
C GLY A 11 -0.52 -10.86 39.04
N GLN A 12 0.03 -10.60 40.24
CA GLN A 12 -0.79 -10.32 41.40
C GLN A 12 -1.34 -8.89 41.30
N THR A 13 -2.63 -8.73 41.58
CA THR A 13 -3.33 -7.46 41.44
C THR A 13 -3.73 -6.88 42.80
N ARG A 14 -3.73 -5.56 42.91
CA ARG A 14 -4.23 -4.80 44.06
C ARG A 14 -5.11 -3.66 43.58
N GLU A 15 -6.28 -3.53 44.18
CA GLU A 15 -7.17 -2.39 43.94
C GLU A 15 -6.57 -1.11 44.53
N ILE A 16 -6.50 -0.07 43.71
CA ILE A 16 -6.01 1.25 44.11
C ILE A 16 -7.11 2.31 44.08
N TYR A 17 -8.21 2.05 43.36
CA TYR A 17 -9.37 2.92 43.29
C TYR A 17 -10.59 2.16 42.83
N ARG A 18 -11.76 2.58 43.31
CA ARG A 18 -13.07 2.11 42.89
C ARG A 18 -14.01 3.30 42.76
N LEU A 19 -14.80 3.32 41.69
CA LEU A 19 -15.82 4.34 41.53
C LEU A 19 -16.83 4.30 42.67
N PRO A 20 -17.23 5.46 43.20
CA PRO A 20 -18.42 5.59 44.03
C PRO A 20 -19.65 4.93 43.38
N SER A 21 -20.55 4.39 44.20
CA SER A 21 -21.78 3.73 43.74
C SER A 21 -22.60 4.61 42.81
N GLU A 22 -22.68 5.91 43.08
CA GLU A 22 -23.46 6.86 42.27
C GLU A 22 -22.88 7.01 40.86
N LEU A 23 -21.56 7.12 40.73
CA LEU A 23 -20.91 7.16 39.43
C LEU A 23 -21.03 5.82 38.69
N LYS A 24 -20.93 4.71 39.41
CA LYS A 24 -21.21 3.39 38.85
C LYS A 24 -22.64 3.27 38.31
N LYS A 25 -23.64 3.72 39.08
CA LYS A 25 -25.06 3.73 38.66
C LYS A 25 -25.28 4.65 37.47
N ALA A 26 -24.56 5.76 37.40
CA ALA A 26 -24.56 6.68 36.27
C ALA A 26 -23.80 6.16 35.03
N GLY A 27 -23.34 4.90 35.03
CA GLY A 27 -22.66 4.29 33.89
C GLY A 27 -21.21 4.74 33.69
N VAL A 28 -20.61 5.41 34.66
CA VAL A 28 -19.21 5.87 34.57
C VAL A 28 -18.26 4.68 34.70
N GLU A 29 -17.16 4.76 33.95
CA GLU A 29 -16.08 3.77 33.95
C GLU A 29 -14.71 4.39 34.21
N CYS A 30 -13.87 3.65 34.95
CA CYS A 30 -12.45 3.94 35.04
C CYS A 30 -11.74 3.40 33.79
N HIS A 31 -11.08 4.27 33.05
CA HIS A 31 -10.23 3.95 31.90
C HIS A 31 -8.99 4.84 31.88
N GLU A 32 -7.94 4.40 31.19
CA GLU A 32 -6.69 5.16 30.95
C GLU A 32 -6.02 5.80 32.19
N PRO A 33 -5.71 5.04 33.26
CA PRO A 33 -5.06 5.61 34.43
C PRO A 33 -3.69 6.22 34.09
N ARG A 34 -3.48 7.50 34.43
CA ARG A 34 -2.20 8.22 34.25
C ARG A 34 -1.59 8.61 35.60
N PRO A 35 -0.62 7.83 36.13
CA PRO A 35 0.04 8.17 37.38
C PRO A 35 0.77 9.51 37.29
N LEU A 36 0.51 10.40 38.24
CA LEU A 36 1.26 11.65 38.40
C LEU A 36 2.55 11.37 39.17
N ARG A 37 3.67 11.30 38.45
CA ARG A 37 5.01 11.11 39.02
C ARG A 37 6.05 11.83 38.19
N ALA A 38 7.15 12.23 38.83
CA ALA A 38 8.32 12.71 38.11
C ALA A 38 8.81 11.61 37.15
N ARG A 39 9.23 12.02 35.95
CA ARG A 39 9.80 11.15 34.93
C ARG A 39 11.10 11.77 34.41
N PRO A 40 12.15 10.99 34.13
CA PRO A 40 13.30 11.48 33.38
C PRO A 40 12.83 12.03 32.03
N ARG A 41 13.39 13.16 31.62
CA ARG A 41 13.12 13.74 30.30
C ARG A 41 13.61 12.77 29.22
N GLU A 42 12.76 12.45 28.26
CA GLU A 42 13.14 11.62 27.12
C GLU A 42 14.26 12.30 26.29
N PRO A 43 15.18 11.52 25.68
CA PRO A 43 16.19 12.06 24.79
C PRO A 43 15.57 12.89 23.66
N VAL A 44 16.08 14.10 23.44
CA VAL A 44 15.64 14.95 22.34
C VAL A 44 16.39 14.55 21.07
N ILE A 45 15.68 14.00 20.10
CA ILE A 45 16.24 13.63 18.79
C ILE A 45 16.16 14.86 17.87
N PRO A 46 17.29 15.32 17.28
CA PRO A 46 17.26 16.42 16.31
C PRO A 46 16.39 16.07 15.09
N PRO A 47 15.60 17.02 14.56
CA PRO A 47 14.83 16.79 13.34
C PRO A 47 15.76 16.50 12.16
N ARG A 48 15.38 15.52 11.34
CA ARG A 48 16.06 15.17 10.07
C ARG A 48 15.27 15.62 8.84
N SER A 49 14.24 16.41 9.05
CA SER A 49 13.35 16.94 8.03
C SER A 49 13.54 18.45 7.90
N ASP A 50 13.45 18.94 6.68
CA ASP A 50 13.39 20.36 6.35
C ASP A 50 12.00 20.69 5.79
N PRO A 51 11.12 21.34 6.58
CA PRO A 51 9.75 21.65 6.16
C PRO A 51 9.63 22.54 4.91
N GLN A 52 10.72 23.19 4.48
CA GLN A 52 10.73 24.00 3.25
C GLN A 52 10.80 23.15 1.97
N GLN A 53 11.12 21.86 2.09
CA GLN A 53 11.19 20.94 0.95
C GLN A 53 9.81 20.37 0.60
N ALA A 54 9.56 20.14 -0.69
CA ALA A 54 8.35 19.47 -1.17
C ALA A 54 8.51 17.94 -1.29
N THR A 55 9.75 17.47 -1.30
CA THR A 55 10.12 16.08 -1.61
C THR A 55 11.03 15.50 -0.52
N GLY A 56 11.13 14.18 -0.54
CA GLY A 56 12.13 13.41 0.20
C GLY A 56 12.80 12.41 -0.74
N ARG A 57 13.81 11.71 -0.24
CA ARG A 57 14.61 10.75 -1.00
C ARG A 57 14.51 9.36 -0.40
N LEU A 58 14.39 8.35 -1.26
CA LEU A 58 14.29 6.96 -0.84
C LEU A 58 15.31 6.09 -1.57
N ILE A 59 16.01 5.25 -0.79
CA ILE A 59 16.98 4.28 -1.27
C ILE A 59 16.45 2.88 -1.01
N LEU A 60 16.31 2.07 -2.05
CA LEU A 60 16.08 0.63 -1.96
C LEU A 60 17.42 -0.08 -2.19
N GLN A 61 17.84 -0.92 -1.24
CA GLN A 61 19.13 -1.62 -1.36
C GLN A 61 19.08 -2.76 -2.37
N ASP A 62 18.08 -3.64 -2.29
CA ASP A 62 17.94 -4.74 -3.23
C ASP A 62 16.47 -5.18 -3.38
N VAL A 63 15.88 -4.92 -4.54
CA VAL A 63 14.50 -5.32 -4.85
C VAL A 63 14.26 -6.83 -4.79
N TYR A 64 15.30 -7.66 -4.90
CA TYR A 64 15.21 -9.12 -4.83
C TYR A 64 15.24 -9.65 -3.38
N THR A 65 15.53 -8.77 -2.41
CA THR A 65 15.37 -9.07 -0.99
C THR A 65 13.93 -8.78 -0.56
N GLY A 66 13.25 -9.76 0.02
CA GLY A 66 11.87 -9.59 0.43
C GLY A 66 11.21 -10.89 0.85
N ARG A 67 9.97 -10.80 1.34
CA ARG A 67 9.17 -11.99 1.65
C ARG A 67 8.59 -12.60 0.38
N ARG A 68 8.71 -13.93 0.27
CA ARG A 68 8.11 -14.73 -0.81
C ARG A 68 8.57 -14.23 -2.18
N MET A 69 9.88 -14.32 -2.42
CA MET A 69 10.55 -13.89 -3.66
C MET A 69 11.06 -15.08 -4.49
N GLU A 70 10.64 -16.30 -4.14
CA GLU A 70 11.02 -17.51 -4.86
C GLU A 70 10.62 -17.40 -6.34
N GLY A 71 11.55 -17.75 -7.24
CA GLY A 71 11.32 -17.72 -8.69
C GLY A 71 11.50 -16.33 -9.36
N VAL A 72 11.79 -15.27 -8.61
CA VAL A 72 12.21 -13.98 -9.20
C VAL A 72 13.72 -14.00 -9.38
N LYS A 73 14.18 -13.89 -10.63
CA LYS A 73 15.61 -13.90 -10.95
C LYS A 73 16.15 -12.48 -10.98
N ARG A 74 17.41 -12.30 -10.59
CA ARG A 74 18.09 -11.01 -10.74
C ARG A 74 18.08 -10.59 -12.20
N GLY A 75 17.65 -9.36 -12.45
CA GLY A 75 17.41 -8.82 -13.78
C GLY A 75 15.95 -8.90 -14.24
N ASP A 76 15.07 -9.66 -13.57
CA ASP A 76 13.64 -9.71 -13.92
C ASP A 76 12.98 -8.34 -13.75
N ILE A 77 13.34 -7.61 -12.69
CA ILE A 77 12.73 -6.33 -12.31
C ILE A 77 13.55 -5.20 -12.92
N LYS A 78 12.91 -4.36 -13.74
CA LYS A 78 13.54 -3.26 -14.47
C LYS A 78 13.23 -1.89 -13.88
N LYS A 79 12.06 -1.74 -13.27
CA LYS A 79 11.58 -0.47 -12.74
C LYS A 79 10.62 -0.68 -11.57
N LEU A 80 10.47 0.34 -10.74
CA LEU A 80 9.41 0.44 -9.74
C LEU A 80 8.35 1.41 -10.26
N LEU A 81 7.09 0.98 -10.26
CA LEU A 81 5.94 1.88 -10.33
C LEU A 81 5.71 2.46 -8.94
N VAL A 82 5.69 3.79 -8.85
CA VAL A 82 5.46 4.54 -7.61
C VAL A 82 4.00 4.99 -7.59
N LEU A 83 3.29 4.59 -6.55
CA LEU A 83 1.87 4.83 -6.37
C LEU A 83 1.62 5.60 -5.06
N ASP A 84 0.65 6.49 -5.06
CA ASP A 84 0.11 7.19 -3.88
C ASP A 84 -1.27 6.65 -3.54
N SER A 85 -1.47 6.25 -2.29
CA SER A 85 -2.77 5.82 -1.79
C SER A 85 -3.57 7.03 -1.32
N LEU A 86 -4.58 7.41 -2.09
CA LEU A 86 -5.45 8.55 -1.82
C LEU A 86 -6.54 8.18 -0.80
N PRO A 87 -6.87 9.11 0.12
CA PRO A 87 -7.95 8.88 1.06
C PRO A 87 -9.30 8.79 0.33
N LYS A 88 -10.25 8.07 0.93
CA LYS A 88 -11.64 8.17 0.50
C LYS A 88 -12.14 9.59 0.81
N PRO A 89 -12.63 10.34 -0.18
CA PRO A 89 -13.19 11.67 0.10
C PRO A 89 -14.38 11.56 1.06
N ILE A 90 -15.18 10.49 0.94
CA ILE A 90 -16.29 10.16 1.85
C ILE A 90 -16.35 8.63 2.03
N ASN A 91 -16.69 8.16 3.24
CA ASN A 91 -16.91 6.74 3.53
C ASN A 91 -18.27 6.54 4.21
N TYR A 92 -19.28 6.09 3.44
CA TYR A 92 -20.66 5.91 3.92
C TYR A 92 -20.92 4.54 4.56
N SER A 93 -20.09 3.54 4.28
CA SER A 93 -20.38 2.13 4.59
C SER A 93 -19.37 1.47 5.51
N GLY A 94 -18.21 2.09 5.72
CA GLY A 94 -17.03 1.42 6.30
C GLY A 94 -16.46 0.32 5.38
N LYS A 95 -17.00 0.15 4.18
CA LYS A 95 -16.65 -0.92 3.22
C LYS A 95 -16.06 -0.34 1.93
N MET A 96 -15.73 -1.20 0.98
CA MET A 96 -15.11 -0.85 -0.30
C MET A 96 -16.10 -0.12 -1.23
N PRO A 97 -17.38 -0.55 -1.36
CA PRO A 97 -18.34 0.13 -2.22
C PRO A 97 -18.62 1.58 -1.78
N PRO A 98 -18.87 2.49 -2.75
CA PRO A 98 -19.02 2.23 -4.19
C PRO A 98 -17.71 2.23 -5.00
N MET A 99 -16.54 2.29 -4.36
CA MET A 99 -15.27 2.41 -5.10
C MET A 99 -14.82 1.12 -5.78
N SER A 100 -14.95 -0.01 -5.09
CA SER A 100 -14.57 -1.31 -5.64
C SER A 100 -15.48 -2.42 -5.08
N PHE A 101 -15.55 -3.54 -5.79
CA PHE A 101 -16.30 -4.73 -5.37
C PHE A 101 -15.36 -5.77 -4.77
N GLY A 102 -15.14 -5.72 -3.45
CA GLY A 102 -14.27 -6.67 -2.73
C GLY A 102 -12.77 -6.53 -3.03
N GLY A 103 -12.38 -5.40 -3.64
CA GLY A 103 -11.00 -5.06 -3.96
C GLY A 103 -10.45 -3.99 -3.00
N THR A 104 -9.89 -2.91 -3.57
CA THR A 104 -9.22 -1.85 -2.79
C THR A 104 -10.17 -1.03 -1.91
N TYR A 105 -9.62 -0.55 -0.78
CA TYR A 105 -10.26 0.36 0.16
C TYR A 105 -9.84 1.82 -0.04
N THR A 106 -8.93 2.10 -0.96
CA THR A 106 -8.43 3.45 -1.26
C THR A 106 -8.40 3.67 -2.78
N LEU A 107 -8.28 4.92 -3.21
CA LEU A 107 -7.98 5.20 -4.61
C LEU A 107 -6.46 5.21 -4.76
N GLU A 108 -5.96 4.68 -5.86
CA GLU A 108 -4.52 4.60 -6.12
C GLU A 108 -4.18 5.55 -7.26
N ARG A 109 -3.23 6.45 -7.02
CA ARG A 109 -2.71 7.37 -8.03
C ARG A 109 -1.32 6.93 -8.47
N ILE A 110 -1.10 6.84 -9.77
CA ILE A 110 0.21 6.69 -10.37
C ILE A 110 0.96 8.01 -10.29
N LEU A 111 2.13 8.00 -9.66
CA LEU A 111 3.05 9.13 -9.67
C LEU A 111 4.10 9.02 -10.78
N GLY A 112 4.44 7.80 -11.18
CA GLY A 112 5.39 7.53 -12.26
C GLY A 112 6.22 6.29 -11.98
N THR A 113 7.30 6.13 -12.75
CA THR A 113 8.24 5.02 -12.58
C THR A 113 9.65 5.49 -12.31
N VAL A 114 10.45 4.66 -11.64
CA VAL A 114 11.89 4.84 -11.48
C VAL A 114 12.65 3.57 -11.88
N PRO A 115 13.85 3.69 -12.46
CA PRO A 115 14.64 2.53 -12.84
C PRO A 115 15.17 1.76 -11.61
N VAL A 116 15.35 0.46 -11.78
CA VAL A 116 16.10 -0.40 -10.86
C VAL A 116 17.42 -0.74 -11.53
N GLU A 117 18.52 -0.58 -10.78
CA GLU A 117 19.87 -0.86 -11.27
C GLU A 117 20.12 -2.38 -11.40
N PRO A 118 21.15 -2.81 -12.17
CA PRO A 118 21.52 -4.21 -12.29
C PRO A 118 21.80 -4.93 -10.96
N ASP A 119 22.31 -4.20 -9.96
CA ASP A 119 22.51 -4.72 -8.59
C ASP A 119 21.22 -4.78 -7.75
N GLY A 120 20.07 -4.46 -8.34
CA GLY A 120 18.75 -4.48 -7.70
C GLY A 120 18.44 -3.25 -6.85
N SER A 121 19.38 -2.30 -6.75
CA SER A 121 19.18 -1.07 -5.99
C SER A 121 18.35 -0.04 -6.77
N ALA A 122 17.69 0.86 -6.05
CA ALA A 122 17.03 2.01 -6.64
C ALA A 122 17.20 3.24 -5.74
N TYR A 123 17.34 4.41 -6.33
CA TYR A 123 17.45 5.68 -5.62
C TYR A 123 16.56 6.71 -6.31
N MET A 124 15.63 7.27 -5.56
CA MET A 124 14.56 8.11 -6.10
C MET A 124 14.22 9.29 -5.20
N GLU A 125 13.77 10.36 -5.84
CA GLU A 125 13.13 11.49 -5.18
C GLU A 125 11.62 11.35 -5.33
N VAL A 126 10.89 11.49 -4.23
CA VAL A 126 9.45 11.26 -4.17
C VAL A 126 8.75 12.36 -3.37
N PRO A 127 7.45 12.62 -3.62
CA PRO A 127 6.71 13.61 -2.85
C PRO A 127 6.70 13.31 -1.35
N ALA A 128 6.98 14.33 -0.55
CA ALA A 128 6.91 14.20 0.90
C ALA A 128 5.44 14.17 1.38
N LEU A 129 5.21 13.59 2.56
CA LEU A 129 3.91 13.56 3.24
C LEU A 129 2.79 12.88 2.41
N ARG A 130 3.16 11.90 1.58
CA ARG A 130 2.24 11.06 0.79
C ARG A 130 2.32 9.59 1.22
N SER A 131 1.24 8.84 1.01
CA SER A 131 1.17 7.42 1.36
C SER A 131 1.66 6.59 0.18
N LEU A 132 2.97 6.44 0.09
CA LEU A 132 3.65 5.86 -1.06
C LEU A 132 3.77 4.34 -0.94
N PHE A 133 3.61 3.64 -2.06
CA PHE A 133 3.91 2.23 -2.19
C PHE A 133 4.39 1.89 -3.60
N PHE A 134 4.96 0.69 -3.76
CA PHE A 134 5.66 0.31 -4.99
C PHE A 134 5.13 -0.99 -5.60
N VAL A 135 5.17 -1.05 -6.93
CA VAL A 135 5.04 -2.30 -7.69
C VAL A 135 6.32 -2.50 -8.49
N ALA A 136 6.99 -3.62 -8.26
CA ALA A 136 8.14 -4.05 -9.06
C ALA A 136 7.64 -4.55 -10.43
N LEU A 137 8.16 -3.96 -11.51
CA LEU A 137 7.76 -4.26 -12.88
C LEU A 137 8.90 -4.93 -13.66
N ASP A 138 8.53 -5.88 -14.51
CA ASP A 138 9.43 -6.49 -15.48
C ASP A 138 9.64 -5.64 -16.74
N GLU A 139 10.37 -6.20 -17.71
CA GLU A 139 10.67 -5.55 -18.99
C GLU A 139 9.42 -5.26 -19.84
N ASN A 140 8.35 -6.02 -19.64
CA ASN A 140 7.07 -5.88 -20.33
C ASN A 140 6.08 -5.01 -19.54
N ASN A 141 6.54 -4.36 -18.46
CA ASN A 141 5.71 -3.63 -17.50
C ASN A 141 4.70 -4.50 -16.74
N ASN A 142 4.93 -5.81 -16.63
CA ASN A 142 4.06 -6.65 -15.83
C ASN A 142 4.45 -6.63 -14.35
N SER A 143 3.45 -6.73 -13.48
CA SER A 143 3.61 -6.71 -12.02
C SER A 143 4.27 -8.00 -11.50
N VAL A 144 5.55 -7.89 -11.13
CA VAL A 144 6.30 -8.99 -10.51
C VAL A 144 5.95 -9.10 -9.03
N LYS A 145 5.93 -7.98 -8.30
CA LYS A 145 5.63 -7.97 -6.86
C LYS A 145 5.06 -6.62 -6.46
N ARG A 146 4.01 -6.66 -5.65
CA ARG A 146 3.34 -5.46 -5.13
C ARG A 146 3.54 -5.34 -3.61
N MET A 147 3.88 -4.13 -3.17
CA MET A 147 3.88 -3.78 -1.75
C MET A 147 2.43 -3.63 -1.27
N HIS A 148 2.05 -4.37 -0.22
CA HIS A 148 0.72 -4.31 0.42
C HIS A 148 0.76 -3.54 1.75
N SER A 149 1.48 -2.44 1.75
CA SER A 149 1.64 -1.48 2.83
C SER A 149 2.00 -0.15 2.17
N PHE A 150 2.04 0.93 2.93
CA PHE A 150 2.59 2.20 2.48
C PHE A 150 3.76 2.62 3.38
N LEU A 151 4.52 3.60 2.91
CA LEU A 151 5.47 4.38 3.67
C LEU A 151 5.24 5.87 3.41
N VAL A 152 5.86 6.71 4.22
CA VAL A 152 5.88 8.16 4.04
C VAL A 152 7.33 8.62 4.20
N VAL A 153 7.74 9.59 3.40
CA VAL A 153 8.96 10.37 3.64
C VAL A 153 8.60 11.77 4.09
N MET A 154 9.35 12.29 5.05
CA MET A 154 9.26 13.66 5.51
C MET A 154 9.95 14.61 4.51
N PRO A 155 9.56 15.90 4.49
CA PRO A 155 10.26 16.93 3.72
C PRO A 155 11.78 16.92 3.95
N GLY A 156 12.57 16.81 2.88
CA GLY A 156 14.03 16.79 2.90
C GLY A 156 14.68 15.52 3.44
N GLU A 157 13.89 14.59 3.96
CA GLU A 157 14.38 13.33 4.54
C GLU A 157 15.05 12.46 3.47
N THR A 158 16.12 11.76 3.85
CA THR A 158 16.62 10.60 3.11
C THR A 158 16.40 9.36 3.96
N THR A 159 15.60 8.43 3.48
CA THR A 159 15.32 7.15 4.14
C THR A 159 15.68 5.97 3.25
N SER A 160 15.77 4.77 3.82
CA SER A 160 16.08 3.57 3.06
C SER A 160 15.28 2.35 3.52
N CYS A 161 15.04 1.44 2.58
CA CYS A 161 14.57 0.08 2.83
C CYS A 161 15.59 -0.93 2.30
N VAL A 162 15.67 -2.08 2.95
CA VAL A 162 16.58 -3.16 2.55
C VAL A 162 16.05 -3.86 1.31
N GLY A 163 14.73 -4.06 1.25
CA GLY A 163 14.11 -4.87 0.22
C GLY A 163 12.71 -4.39 -0.16
N CYS A 164 12.09 -5.13 -1.08
CA CYS A 164 10.70 -4.94 -1.44
C CYS A 164 9.84 -5.78 -0.48
N HIS A 165 9.60 -5.27 0.74
CA HIS A 165 8.77 -5.91 1.78
C HIS A 165 9.48 -7.04 2.57
N GLU A 166 10.73 -6.76 2.93
CA GLU A 166 11.59 -7.50 3.87
C GLU A 166 11.00 -7.59 5.29
N GLN A 167 11.69 -8.33 6.17
CA GLN A 167 11.38 -8.31 7.60
C GLN A 167 11.77 -6.96 8.20
N ARG A 168 10.86 -6.30 8.92
CA ARG A 168 11.08 -4.95 9.49
C ARG A 168 12.26 -4.83 10.46
N GLN A 169 12.69 -5.95 11.05
CA GLN A 169 13.84 -6.00 11.96
C GLN A 169 15.14 -6.38 11.24
N MET A 170 15.09 -6.55 9.92
CA MET A 170 16.27 -6.85 9.12
C MET A 170 17.19 -5.64 9.09
N SER A 171 18.40 -5.82 9.61
CA SER A 171 19.44 -4.81 9.45
C SER A 171 19.81 -4.67 7.97
N PRO A 172 20.10 -3.45 7.51
CA PRO A 172 20.85 -3.21 6.28
C PRO A 172 22.05 -4.14 6.17
N PHE A 173 22.25 -4.73 5.01
CA PHE A 173 23.49 -5.47 4.75
C PHE A 173 24.51 -4.54 4.11
N SER A 174 25.77 -4.68 4.50
CA SER A 174 26.87 -4.05 3.78
C SER A 174 26.98 -4.72 2.40
N PRO A 175 26.86 -3.99 1.29
CA PRO A 175 27.01 -4.61 -0.02
C PRO A 175 28.44 -5.15 -0.14
N LYS A 176 28.60 -6.43 -0.47
CA LYS A 176 29.92 -7.09 -0.60
C LYS A 176 30.81 -6.44 -1.67
N ALA A 177 30.24 -5.66 -2.58
CA ALA A 177 30.89 -5.09 -3.76
C ALA A 177 31.11 -3.56 -3.72
N GLY A 178 30.88 -2.89 -2.58
CA GLY A 178 31.06 -1.43 -2.45
C GLY A 178 29.75 -0.65 -2.28
N THR A 179 29.71 0.61 -2.72
CA THR A 179 28.51 1.47 -2.69
C THR A 179 27.44 0.94 -3.66
N LEU A 180 26.16 1.00 -3.28
CA LEU A 180 25.03 0.65 -4.17
C LEU A 180 25.13 1.42 -5.49
N GLN A 181 24.89 0.77 -6.63
CA GLN A 181 24.99 1.41 -7.95
C GLN A 181 24.07 2.62 -8.07
N ALA A 182 22.87 2.55 -7.47
CA ALA A 182 21.92 3.66 -7.52
C ALA A 182 22.44 4.93 -6.83
N LEU A 183 23.41 4.82 -5.91
CA LEU A 183 24.04 5.95 -5.22
C LEU A 183 25.23 6.55 -5.99
N SER A 184 25.65 5.93 -7.11
CA SER A 184 26.66 6.49 -8.00
C SER A 184 26.15 7.67 -8.84
N ARG A 185 24.85 7.98 -8.76
CA ARG A 185 24.19 9.09 -9.45
C ARG A 185 23.19 9.81 -8.52
N PRO A 186 22.75 11.04 -8.88
CA PRO A 186 21.65 11.71 -8.18
C PRO A 186 20.37 10.87 -8.16
N PRO A 187 19.45 11.11 -7.20
CA PRO A 187 18.19 10.38 -7.13
C PRO A 187 17.40 10.54 -8.43
N SER A 188 16.79 9.44 -8.89
CA SER A 188 15.95 9.45 -10.07
C SER A 188 14.67 10.23 -9.80
N GLN A 189 14.32 11.13 -10.71
CA GLN A 189 13.00 11.76 -10.75
C GLN A 189 11.96 10.77 -11.25
N LEU A 190 10.71 10.91 -10.78
CA LEU A 190 9.60 10.09 -11.24
C LEU A 190 9.31 10.38 -12.71
N SER A 191 9.42 9.34 -13.54
CA SER A 191 9.08 9.45 -14.96
C SER A 191 7.58 9.22 -15.15
N PRO A 192 6.82 10.18 -15.69
CA PRO A 192 5.38 10.03 -15.90
C PRO A 192 5.08 8.97 -16.97
N LEU A 193 3.91 8.33 -16.86
CA LEU A 193 3.41 7.42 -17.88
C LEU A 193 2.56 8.20 -18.88
N VAL A 194 3.10 8.48 -20.06
CA VAL A 194 2.43 9.28 -21.10
C VAL A 194 1.17 8.56 -21.60
N GLY A 195 0.05 9.28 -21.66
CA GLY A 195 -1.23 8.76 -22.16
C GLY A 195 -1.97 7.84 -21.18
N ILE A 196 -1.47 7.70 -19.95
CA ILE A 196 -2.11 6.91 -18.89
C ILE A 196 -2.68 7.87 -17.83
N PRO A 197 -3.94 7.75 -17.42
CA PRO A 197 -4.49 8.56 -16.34
C PRO A 197 -3.74 8.29 -15.03
N ASP A 198 -3.58 9.32 -14.21
CA ASP A 198 -2.93 9.18 -12.90
C ASP A 198 -3.81 8.38 -11.94
N VAL A 199 -5.12 8.62 -11.93
CA VAL A 199 -6.12 7.84 -11.21
C VAL A 199 -7.08 7.21 -12.21
N PHE A 200 -7.12 5.89 -12.24
CA PHE A 200 -8.06 5.16 -13.09
C PHE A 200 -9.50 5.26 -12.57
N ASP A 201 -10.42 5.51 -13.49
CA ASP A 201 -11.87 5.40 -13.30
C ASP A 201 -12.40 4.37 -14.30
N TYR A 202 -13.09 3.34 -13.81
CA TYR A 202 -13.44 2.20 -14.65
C TYR A 202 -14.41 2.57 -15.80
N PRO A 203 -15.53 3.29 -15.56
CA PRO A 203 -16.40 3.74 -16.64
C PRO A 203 -15.72 4.66 -17.65
N ARG A 204 -14.83 5.55 -17.20
CA ARG A 204 -14.12 6.49 -18.09
C ARG A 204 -13.01 5.83 -18.90
N ASP A 205 -12.21 4.97 -18.27
CA ASP A 205 -10.92 4.53 -18.82
C ASP A 205 -10.94 3.10 -19.34
N ILE A 206 -11.77 2.22 -18.76
CA ILE A 206 -11.78 0.78 -19.09
C ILE A 206 -12.99 0.42 -19.94
N GLN A 207 -14.18 0.90 -19.60
CA GLN A 207 -15.40 0.57 -20.35
C GLN A 207 -15.29 0.89 -21.85
N PRO A 208 -14.74 2.04 -22.31
CA PRO A 208 -14.63 2.33 -23.74
C PRO A 208 -13.76 1.32 -24.51
N ILE A 209 -12.81 0.68 -23.84
CA ILE A 209 -11.98 -0.39 -24.42
C ILE A 209 -12.86 -1.62 -24.66
N LEU A 210 -13.68 -2.00 -23.68
CA LEU A 210 -14.62 -3.12 -23.80
C LEU A 210 -15.70 -2.83 -24.85
N ASP A 211 -16.21 -1.61 -24.89
CA ASP A 211 -17.19 -1.16 -25.88
C ASP A 211 -16.70 -1.38 -27.30
N LYS A 212 -15.44 -0.99 -27.56
CA LYS A 212 -14.83 -1.09 -28.88
C LYS A 212 -14.44 -2.53 -29.27
N HIS A 213 -14.00 -3.33 -28.31
CA HIS A 213 -13.30 -4.59 -28.60
C HIS A 213 -14.02 -5.85 -28.14
N CYS A 214 -15.08 -5.74 -27.34
CA CYS A 214 -15.71 -6.90 -26.69
C CYS A 214 -17.21 -7.01 -26.94
N LEU A 215 -17.94 -5.90 -27.11
CA LEU A 215 -19.41 -5.95 -27.11
C LEU A 215 -20.03 -6.61 -28.34
N THR A 216 -19.27 -6.79 -29.43
CA THR A 216 -19.76 -7.57 -30.58
C THR A 216 -20.13 -9.01 -30.21
N CYS A 217 -19.53 -9.57 -29.16
CA CYS A 217 -19.73 -10.95 -28.71
C CYS A 217 -20.15 -11.08 -27.23
N HIS A 218 -20.14 -9.99 -26.45
CA HIS A 218 -20.34 -9.99 -25.00
C HIS A 218 -21.36 -8.94 -24.53
N ASP A 219 -22.52 -8.92 -25.18
CA ASP A 219 -23.67 -8.05 -24.90
C ASP A 219 -24.88 -8.89 -24.40
N TYR A 220 -26.04 -8.28 -24.21
CA TYR A 220 -27.27 -8.94 -23.76
C TYR A 220 -27.78 -10.00 -24.74
N ASP A 221 -27.65 -9.73 -26.04
CA ASP A 221 -28.10 -10.61 -27.12
C ASP A 221 -27.09 -11.73 -27.42
N GLN A 222 -25.79 -11.41 -27.32
CA GLN A 222 -24.70 -12.35 -27.58
C GLN A 222 -23.81 -12.42 -26.35
N ARG A 223 -23.92 -13.53 -25.60
CA ARG A 223 -23.20 -13.78 -24.34
C ARG A 223 -22.13 -14.84 -24.53
N ALA A 224 -21.23 -14.66 -25.50
CA ALA A 224 -20.12 -15.59 -25.69
C ALA A 224 -19.35 -15.78 -24.38
N GLY A 225 -18.98 -17.02 -24.06
CA GLY A 225 -18.33 -17.33 -22.77
C GLY A 225 -19.20 -17.11 -21.53
N GLY A 226 -20.51 -16.82 -21.67
CA GLY A 226 -21.43 -16.61 -20.55
C GLY A 226 -21.16 -15.33 -19.76
N VAL A 227 -20.63 -14.29 -20.41
CA VAL A 227 -20.32 -12.99 -19.82
C VAL A 227 -21.02 -11.85 -20.56
N ILE A 228 -21.41 -10.82 -19.81
CA ILE A 228 -21.92 -9.55 -20.30
C ILE A 228 -20.90 -8.49 -19.90
N LEU A 229 -20.38 -7.75 -20.89
CA LEU A 229 -19.32 -6.76 -20.70
C LEU A 229 -19.79 -5.33 -21.00
N THR A 230 -21.11 -5.10 -21.01
CA THR A 230 -21.70 -3.79 -21.25
C THR A 230 -21.51 -2.84 -20.08
N GLY A 231 -21.52 -1.54 -20.40
CA GLY A 231 -21.38 -0.46 -19.42
C GLY A 231 -22.64 -0.14 -18.62
N ASP A 232 -23.79 -0.77 -18.90
CA ASP A 232 -25.03 -0.47 -18.18
C ASP A 232 -24.86 -0.69 -16.67
N HIS A 233 -25.49 0.18 -15.89
CA HIS A 233 -25.39 0.14 -14.44
C HIS A 233 -26.37 -0.86 -13.83
N GLY A 234 -25.82 -1.74 -12.99
CA GLY A 234 -26.58 -2.41 -11.95
C GLY A 234 -26.78 -1.47 -10.73
N PRO A 235 -27.12 -2.02 -9.55
CA PRO A 235 -27.43 -1.19 -8.38
C PRO A 235 -26.28 -0.30 -7.88
N ILE A 236 -25.03 -0.71 -8.08
CA ILE A 236 -23.83 0.02 -7.60
C ILE A 236 -22.74 0.13 -8.67
N PHE A 237 -22.57 -0.89 -9.51
CA PHE A 237 -21.49 -1.00 -10.49
C PHE A 237 -22.04 -1.31 -11.88
N SER A 238 -21.26 -1.04 -12.94
CA SER A 238 -21.58 -1.51 -14.28
C SER A 238 -21.61 -3.04 -14.36
N HIS A 239 -22.41 -3.58 -15.27
CA HIS A 239 -22.50 -5.03 -15.48
C HIS A 239 -21.17 -5.64 -15.89
N SER A 240 -20.38 -4.96 -16.71
CA SER A 240 -19.01 -5.33 -17.06
C SER A 240 -18.11 -5.49 -15.84
N TYR A 241 -18.01 -4.46 -14.99
CA TYR A 241 -17.15 -4.48 -13.81
C TYR A 241 -17.56 -5.60 -12.87
N PHE A 242 -18.87 -5.70 -12.60
CA PHE A 242 -19.41 -6.77 -11.79
C PHE A 242 -19.11 -8.15 -12.38
N THR A 243 -19.29 -8.34 -13.69
CA THR A 243 -19.07 -9.63 -14.36
C THR A 243 -17.61 -10.04 -14.32
N LEU A 244 -16.68 -9.15 -14.69
CA LEU A 244 -15.23 -9.41 -14.59
C LEU A 244 -14.84 -9.77 -13.17
N THR A 245 -15.42 -9.10 -12.17
CA THR A 245 -15.17 -9.36 -10.77
C THR A 245 -15.77 -10.70 -10.31
N ALA A 246 -17.04 -10.96 -10.60
CA ALA A 246 -17.74 -12.18 -10.19
C ALA A 246 -17.11 -13.44 -10.82
N ARG A 247 -16.61 -13.30 -12.06
CA ARG A 247 -15.92 -14.37 -12.81
C ARG A 247 -14.42 -14.46 -12.55
N GLN A 248 -13.86 -13.57 -11.71
CA GLN A 248 -12.44 -13.53 -11.37
C GLN A 248 -11.52 -13.42 -12.60
N LEU A 249 -11.88 -12.57 -13.56
CA LEU A 249 -11.14 -12.38 -14.82
C LEU A 249 -9.96 -11.40 -14.70
N PHE A 250 -9.65 -10.95 -13.49
CA PHE A 250 -8.45 -10.17 -13.15
C PHE A 250 -8.00 -10.49 -11.72
N SER A 251 -6.72 -10.26 -11.42
CA SER A 251 -6.16 -10.40 -10.08
C SER A 251 -5.82 -9.04 -9.47
N ASP A 252 -6.62 -8.62 -8.50
CA ASP A 252 -6.52 -7.34 -7.78
C ASP A 252 -6.03 -7.48 -6.34
N GLY A 253 -5.71 -8.70 -5.89
CA GLY A 253 -5.29 -8.96 -4.52
C GLY A 253 -6.42 -8.77 -3.51
N ARG A 254 -7.60 -9.33 -3.80
CA ARG A 254 -8.80 -9.29 -2.93
C ARG A 254 -8.53 -9.54 -1.46
N ASP A 255 -9.40 -8.99 -0.64
CA ASP A 255 -9.45 -9.24 0.80
C ASP A 255 -9.77 -10.73 1.07
N ARG A 256 -8.71 -11.52 1.21
CA ARG A 256 -8.73 -12.97 1.43
C ARG A 256 -7.91 -13.30 2.66
N LEU A 257 -8.24 -14.40 3.34
CA LEU A 257 -7.49 -14.89 4.50
C LEU A 257 -6.02 -15.22 4.18
N GLN A 258 -5.74 -15.58 2.92
CA GLN A 258 -4.38 -15.84 2.47
C GLN A 258 -3.65 -14.53 2.18
N THR A 259 -2.65 -14.22 3.01
CA THR A 259 -1.77 -13.05 2.85
C THR A 259 -0.38 -13.47 2.37
N ASN A 260 0.51 -12.49 2.15
CA ASN A 260 1.90 -12.73 1.75
C ASN A 260 2.02 -13.59 0.47
N LEU A 261 1.30 -13.16 -0.57
CA LEU A 261 1.20 -13.87 -1.84
C LEU A 261 2.57 -13.94 -2.55
N PRO A 262 2.82 -15.00 -3.35
CA PRO A 262 4.06 -15.14 -4.09
C PRO A 262 4.18 -14.05 -5.18
N PRO A 263 5.35 -13.88 -5.80
CA PRO A 263 5.51 -12.98 -6.95
C PRO A 263 4.56 -13.41 -8.07
N ARG A 264 4.17 -12.46 -8.93
CA ARG A 264 3.29 -12.67 -10.10
C ARG A 264 1.94 -13.28 -9.75
N SER A 265 1.40 -12.93 -8.58
CA SER A 265 0.07 -13.38 -8.12
C SER A 265 -0.98 -12.26 -8.12
N VAL A 266 -0.55 -11.00 -8.22
CA VAL A 266 -1.40 -9.82 -8.22
C VAL A 266 -0.96 -8.88 -9.34
N GLY A 267 -1.94 -8.38 -10.09
CA GLY A 267 -1.71 -7.54 -11.26
C GLY A 267 -1.53 -8.34 -12.54
N THR A 268 -0.85 -7.74 -13.50
CA THR A 268 -0.80 -8.18 -14.91
C THR A 268 -0.02 -9.48 -15.17
N SER A 269 0.81 -9.95 -14.23
CA SER A 269 1.51 -11.24 -14.37
C SER A 269 0.75 -12.44 -13.78
N ALA A 270 -0.43 -12.22 -13.20
CA ALA A 270 -1.18 -13.23 -12.45
C ALA A 270 -2.08 -14.11 -13.33
#